data_AF-A0A660ZVK6-F1
#
_entry.id   AF-A0A660ZVK6-F1
#
_cell.length_a   1.000
_cell.length_b   1.000
_cell.length_c   1.000
_cell.angle_alpha   90.00
_cell.angle_beta   90.00
_cell.angle_gamma   90.00
#
_symmetry.space_group_name_H-M   'P 1'
#
loop_
_entity.id
_entity.type
_entity.pdbx_description
1 polymer ?
#
loop_
_entity_poly.entity_id
_entity_poly.type
_entity_poly.pdbx_seq_one_letter_code
_entity_poly.pdbx_strand_id
1 'polypeptide(L)'
;GVGAVQEELGLRGAGTTTELTRPDVAIVLECAPADDLPGESLPQGVLGKGPQVRLFDPTALANRRLVRFVEEVADKCGLPIQPAVRRTGGTDAGAIHKSGQGVPTVVIAVPARYIHSHISLLQWADYRTAAKLVLELVLRLDADRVASFTRFDT
;
A
#
# COMPACT_ATOMS: atom_id res chain seq x y z
N GLY A 1 -4.08 -5.16 -13.81
CA GLY A 1 -4.50 -4.27 -12.72
C GLY A 1 -6.00 -4.36 -12.55
N VAL A 2 -6.52 -4.00 -11.38
CA VAL A 2 -7.95 -4.03 -11.03
C VAL A 2 -8.35 -2.63 -10.58
N GLY A 3 -9.48 -2.11 -11.06
CA GLY A 3 -10.12 -0.90 -10.53
C GLY A 3 -11.32 -1.28 -9.70
N ALA A 4 -11.12 -1.47 -8.39
CA ALA A 4 -12.20 -1.83 -7.48
C ALA A 4 -13.16 -0.64 -7.26
N VAL A 5 -14.42 -0.94 -6.95
CA VAL A 5 -15.48 0.06 -6.73
C VAL A 5 -16.00 0.00 -5.30
N GLN A 6 -16.60 1.09 -4.83
CA GLN A 6 -17.27 1.18 -3.52
C GLN A 6 -16.34 0.86 -2.32
N GLU A 7 -15.05 1.22 -2.41
CA GLU A 7 -14.11 1.16 -1.27
C GLU A 7 -14.64 2.02 -0.12
N GLU A 8 -14.97 3.29 -0.43
CA GLU A 8 -15.49 4.32 0.48
C GLU A 8 -16.82 3.96 1.18
N LEU A 9 -17.48 2.88 0.73
CA LEU A 9 -18.73 2.37 1.29
C LEU A 9 -18.57 0.98 1.95
N GLY A 10 -17.32 0.55 2.18
CA GLY A 10 -16.97 -0.68 2.87
C GLY A 10 -16.29 -1.74 2.02
N LEU A 11 -15.30 -1.37 1.19
CA LEU A 11 -14.36 -2.29 0.53
C LEU A 11 -15.03 -3.33 -0.39
N ARG A 12 -16.21 -3.01 -0.94
CA ARG A 12 -17.10 -4.02 -1.53
C ARG A 12 -16.54 -4.61 -2.82
N GLY A 13 -16.01 -3.75 -3.69
CA GLY A 13 -15.40 -4.15 -4.94
C GLY A 13 -14.16 -5.00 -4.72
N ALA A 14 -13.32 -4.67 -3.73
CA ALA A 14 -12.15 -5.46 -3.41
C ALA A 14 -12.51 -6.91 -3.04
N GLY A 15 -13.59 -7.12 -2.28
CA GLY A 15 -14.07 -8.46 -1.96
C GLY A 15 -14.40 -9.29 -3.21
N THR A 16 -15.21 -8.74 -4.12
CA THR A 16 -15.64 -9.46 -5.33
C THR A 16 -14.49 -9.66 -6.32
N THR A 17 -13.63 -8.66 -6.50
CA THR A 17 -12.50 -8.76 -7.44
C THR A 17 -11.45 -9.74 -6.96
N THR A 18 -11.22 -9.84 -5.65
CA THR A 18 -10.25 -10.79 -5.10
C THR A 18 -10.72 -12.23 -5.27
N GLU A 19 -12.01 -12.50 -5.06
CA GLU A 19 -12.57 -13.84 -5.31
C GLU A 19 -12.47 -14.25 -6.78
N LEU A 20 -12.69 -13.30 -7.70
CA LEU A 20 -12.57 -13.56 -9.13
C LEU A 20 -11.12 -13.82 -9.57
N THR A 21 -10.17 -13.03 -9.07
CA THR A 21 -8.78 -13.04 -9.54
C THR A 21 -7.87 -14.00 -8.78
N ARG A 22 -8.22 -14.35 -7.54
CA ARG A 22 -7.48 -15.25 -6.64
C ARG A 22 -5.97 -15.01 -6.64
N PRO A 23 -5.52 -13.79 -6.29
CA PRO A 23 -4.12 -13.42 -6.40
C PRO A 23 -3.25 -14.11 -5.33
N ASP A 24 -2.03 -14.50 -5.70
CA ASP A 24 -1.03 -15.03 -4.76
C ASP A 24 -0.35 -13.95 -3.90
N VAL A 25 -0.36 -12.70 -4.38
CA VAL A 25 0.16 -11.50 -3.70
C VAL A 25 -0.61 -10.28 -4.19
N ALA A 26 -0.84 -9.31 -3.30
CA ALA A 26 -1.54 -8.07 -3.63
C ALA A 26 -0.74 -6.82 -3.25
N ILE A 27 -0.68 -5.87 -4.18
CA ILE A 27 -0.19 -4.51 -3.95
C ILE A 27 -1.39 -3.59 -4.14
N VAL A 28 -1.87 -3.01 -3.05
CA VAL A 28 -2.97 -2.03 -3.05
C VAL A 28 -2.38 -0.65 -3.26
N LEU A 29 -2.94 0.09 -4.22
CA LEU A 29 -2.54 1.47 -4.50
C LEU A 29 -3.57 2.42 -3.92
N GLU A 30 -3.10 3.38 -3.14
CA GLU A 30 -3.97 4.26 -2.35
C GLU A 30 -3.53 5.72 -2.40
N CYS A 31 -4.41 6.59 -1.92
CA CYS A 31 -4.07 7.96 -1.54
C CYS A 31 -4.01 8.05 -0.01
N ALA A 32 -2.89 8.49 0.54
CA ALA A 32 -2.76 8.65 1.98
C ALA A 32 -2.89 10.11 2.40
N PRO A 33 -3.41 10.39 3.61
CA PRO A 33 -3.33 11.74 4.16
C PRO A 33 -1.86 12.11 4.36
N ALA A 34 -1.47 13.27 3.83
CA ALA A 34 -0.26 13.95 4.24
C ALA A 34 -0.53 14.67 5.56
N ASP A 35 0.29 14.36 6.57
CA ASP A 35 0.16 14.85 7.94
C ASP A 35 1.11 16.05 8.17
N ASP A 36 1.47 16.78 7.11
CA ASP A 36 2.54 17.78 7.10
C ASP A 36 2.03 19.24 7.20
N LEU A 37 0.86 19.41 7.81
CA LEU A 37 0.25 20.70 8.06
C LEU A 37 0.84 21.36 9.33
N PRO A 38 0.81 22.71 9.44
CA PRO A 38 1.26 23.39 10.64
C PRO A 38 0.54 22.89 11.90
N GLY A 39 1.31 22.55 12.93
CA GLY A 39 0.79 22.03 14.21
C GLY A 39 0.99 20.53 14.41
N GLU A 40 1.36 19.78 13.37
CA GLU A 40 1.69 18.37 13.49
C GLU A 40 3.13 18.16 13.98
N SER A 41 3.29 17.34 15.02
CA SER A 41 4.58 17.11 15.67
C SER A 41 5.30 15.85 15.18
N LEU A 42 4.55 14.88 14.66
CA LEU A 42 5.07 13.59 14.21
C LEU A 42 4.40 13.17 12.89
N PRO A 43 4.65 13.89 11.79
CA PRO A 43 4.06 13.56 10.50
C PRO A 43 4.58 12.21 10.01
N GLN A 44 3.68 11.31 9.60
CA GLN A 44 4.09 10.06 8.93
C GLN A 44 4.00 10.19 7.40
N GLY A 45 3.23 11.15 6.90
CA GLY A 45 3.12 11.47 5.48
C GLY A 45 3.54 12.89 5.20
N VAL A 46 4.65 13.06 4.51
CA VAL A 46 5.13 14.37 4.08
C VAL A 46 5.20 14.41 2.56
N LEU A 47 4.65 15.47 1.96
CA LEU A 47 4.77 15.66 0.52
C LEU A 47 6.24 15.86 0.12
N GLY A 48 6.63 15.24 -0.99
CA GLY A 48 7.99 15.26 -1.52
C GLY A 48 8.98 14.33 -0.81
N LYS A 49 8.51 13.44 0.06
CA LYS A 49 9.33 12.45 0.77
C LYS A 49 9.08 11.02 0.30
N GLY A 50 8.40 10.84 -0.83
CA GLY A 50 8.13 9.54 -1.43
C GLY A 50 6.79 8.92 -0.98
N PRO A 51 6.37 7.80 -1.59
CA PRO A 51 5.14 7.11 -1.21
C PRO A 51 5.22 6.53 0.20
N GLN A 52 4.05 6.37 0.82
CA GLN A 52 3.90 5.64 2.05
C GLN A 52 3.81 4.13 1.80
N VAL A 53 4.45 3.35 2.67
CA VAL A 53 4.20 1.92 2.84
C VAL A 53 3.39 1.74 4.12
N ARG A 54 2.11 1.36 4.00
CA ARG A 54 1.25 1.15 5.17
C ARG A 54 1.67 -0.14 5.86
N LEU A 55 2.18 -0.01 7.08
CA LEU A 55 2.51 -1.14 7.94
C LEU A 55 1.27 -1.65 8.67
N PHE A 56 0.39 -0.74 9.07
CA PHE A 56 -0.81 -1.02 9.84
C PHE A 56 -1.90 0.02 9.58
N ASP A 57 -3.13 -0.45 9.50
CA ASP A 57 -4.37 0.28 9.72
C ASP A 57 -5.38 -0.63 10.46
N PRO A 58 -6.51 -0.12 10.97
CA PRO A 58 -7.52 -0.93 11.65
C PRO A 58 -8.05 -2.15 10.87
N THR A 59 -7.91 -2.20 9.55
CA THR A 59 -8.44 -3.29 8.73
C THR A 59 -7.38 -4.29 8.30
N ALA A 60 -6.09 -3.93 8.30
CA ALA A 60 -5.00 -4.83 7.93
C ALA A 60 -3.65 -4.52 8.64
N LEU A 61 -2.91 -5.59 8.94
CA LEU A 61 -1.48 -5.55 9.24
C LEU A 61 -0.73 -6.11 8.02
N ALA A 62 0.20 -5.34 7.46
CA ALA A 62 0.90 -5.74 6.23
C ALA A 62 1.78 -6.98 6.45
N ASN A 63 1.90 -7.83 5.42
CA ASN A 63 2.80 -8.99 5.48
C ASN A 63 4.26 -8.53 5.66
N ARG A 64 4.89 -8.91 6.77
CA ARG A 64 6.22 -8.42 7.15
C ARG A 64 7.32 -8.75 6.13
N ARG A 65 7.25 -9.90 5.46
CA ARG A 65 8.24 -10.30 4.44
C ARG A 65 8.05 -9.53 3.15
N LEU A 66 6.79 -9.27 2.77
CA LEU A 66 6.46 -8.41 1.64
C LEU A 66 6.88 -6.95 1.89
N VAL A 67 6.68 -6.43 3.10
CA VAL A 67 7.18 -5.09 3.48
C VAL A 67 8.71 -5.01 3.36
N ARG A 68 9.45 -5.98 3.91
CA ARG A 68 10.92 -6.03 3.76
C ARG A 68 11.35 -6.08 2.30
N PHE A 69 10.64 -6.84 1.47
CA PHE A 69 10.89 -6.86 0.03
C PHE A 69 10.68 -5.48 -0.61
N VAL A 70 9.64 -4.74 -0.19
CA VAL A 70 9.40 -3.37 -0.65
C VAL A 70 10.54 -2.43 -0.24
N GLU A 71 10.98 -2.51 1.02
CA GLU A 71 12.14 -1.75 1.54
C GLU A 71 13.42 -2.07 0.75
N GLU A 72 13.72 -3.36 0.55
CA GLU A 72 14.89 -3.81 -0.21
C GLU A 72 14.90 -3.30 -1.66
N VAL A 73 13.75 -3.31 -2.33
CA VAL A 73 13.63 -2.81 -3.71
C VAL A 73 13.74 -1.29 -3.75
N ALA A 74 13.11 -0.59 -2.81
CA ALA A 74 13.23 0.86 -2.68
C ALA A 74 14.69 1.28 -2.47
N ASP A 75 15.41 0.63 -1.55
CA ASP A 75 16.82 0.90 -1.27
C ASP A 75 17.71 0.63 -2.49
N LYS A 76 17.54 -0.53 -3.15
CA LYS A 76 18.31 -0.88 -4.37
C LYS A 76 18.11 0.12 -5.50
N CYS A 77 16.92 0.69 -5.62
CA CYS A 77 16.57 1.63 -6.68
C CYS A 77 16.77 3.10 -6.27
N GLY A 78 17.21 3.38 -5.03
CA GLY A 78 17.36 4.73 -4.49
C GLY A 78 16.05 5.51 -4.41
N LEU A 79 14.94 4.82 -4.11
CA LEU A 79 13.60 5.41 -4.05
C LEU A 79 13.23 5.70 -2.60
N PRO A 80 12.96 6.97 -2.23
CA PRO A 80 12.52 7.28 -0.88
C PRO A 80 11.12 6.71 -0.63
N ILE A 81 10.92 6.14 0.56
CA ILE A 81 9.62 5.65 1.04
C ILE A 81 9.41 6.10 2.49
N GLN A 82 8.15 6.18 2.91
CA GLN A 82 7.75 6.58 4.26
C GLN A 82 6.98 5.44 4.94
N PRO A 83 7.43 4.89 6.08
CA PRO A 83 6.62 3.93 6.82
C PRO A 83 5.40 4.64 7.42
N ALA A 84 4.22 3.99 7.36
CA ALA A 84 3.00 4.58 7.89
C ALA A 84 2.18 3.60 8.73
N VAL A 85 1.73 4.08 9.89
CA VAL A 85 0.90 3.36 10.87
C VAL A 85 -0.32 4.23 11.18
N ARG A 86 -1.49 3.83 10.67
CA ARG A 86 -2.74 4.58 10.85
C ARG A 86 -3.59 3.96 11.95
N ARG A 87 -4.18 4.82 12.78
CA ARG A 87 -5.11 4.39 13.85
C ARG A 87 -6.57 4.43 13.41
N THR A 88 -6.84 5.07 12.28
CA THR A 88 -8.16 5.29 11.69
C THR A 88 -8.09 5.09 10.18
N GLY A 89 -9.25 4.96 9.56
CA GLY A 89 -9.36 4.63 8.14
C GLY A 89 -9.14 3.15 7.87
N GLY A 90 -9.43 2.74 6.65
CA GLY A 90 -9.15 1.40 6.13
C GLY A 90 -8.73 1.54 4.68
N THR A 91 -8.38 0.42 4.07
CA THR A 91 -8.10 0.34 2.64
C THR A 91 -8.66 -0.97 2.11
N ASP A 92 -8.67 -1.12 0.78
CA ASP A 92 -9.04 -2.38 0.11
C ASP A 92 -8.23 -3.59 0.62
N ALA A 93 -7.03 -3.39 1.18
CA ALA A 93 -6.26 -4.46 1.81
C ALA A 93 -7.07 -5.19 2.91
N GLY A 94 -7.95 -4.46 3.61
CA GLY A 94 -8.85 -4.99 4.63
C GLY A 94 -9.82 -6.06 4.14
N ALA A 95 -10.15 -6.10 2.85
CA ALA A 95 -10.93 -7.18 2.24
C ALA A 95 -10.02 -8.22 1.58
N ILE A 96 -9.01 -7.75 0.83
CA ILE A 96 -8.13 -8.60 0.02
C ILE A 96 -7.36 -9.62 0.86
N HIS A 97 -6.70 -9.19 1.95
CA HIS A 97 -5.78 -10.06 2.69
C HIS A 97 -6.47 -11.25 3.38
N LYS A 98 -7.79 -11.19 3.60
CA LYS A 98 -8.60 -12.24 4.22
C LYS A 98 -9.29 -13.15 3.21
N SER A 99 -9.18 -12.86 1.91
CA SER A 99 -9.84 -13.65 0.89
C SER A 99 -9.20 -15.03 0.75
N GLY A 100 -10.01 -16.06 0.47
CA GLY A 100 -9.55 -17.43 0.30
C GLY A 100 -8.79 -17.95 1.53
N GLN A 101 -7.55 -18.39 1.32
CA GLN A 101 -6.65 -18.87 2.38
C GLN A 101 -5.76 -17.75 2.97
N GLY A 102 -6.04 -16.50 2.63
CA GLY A 102 -5.24 -15.34 2.96
C GLY A 102 -4.30 -14.95 1.82
N VAL A 103 -4.19 -13.65 1.58
CA VAL A 103 -3.36 -13.07 0.51
C VAL A 103 -2.30 -12.16 1.14
N PRO A 104 -0.99 -12.43 0.98
CA PRO A 104 0.06 -11.48 1.32
C PRO A 104 -0.19 -10.13 0.65
N THR A 105 -0.46 -9.11 1.46
CA THR A 105 -0.91 -7.81 0.96
C THR A 105 -0.05 -6.69 1.54
N VAL A 106 0.26 -5.69 0.71
CA VAL A 106 0.89 -4.43 1.11
C VAL A 106 0.14 -3.26 0.46
N VAL A 107 0.08 -2.13 1.15
CA VAL A 107 -0.47 -0.88 0.61
C VAL A 107 0.66 0.09 0.33
N ILE A 108 0.70 0.61 -0.89
CA ILE A 108 1.59 1.70 -1.31
C ILE A 108 0.70 2.90 -1.64
N ALA A 109 0.88 3.98 -0.89
CA ALA A 109 -0.01 5.14 -0.99
C ALA A 109 0.76 6.43 -1.33
N VAL A 110 0.26 7.20 -2.29
CA VAL A 110 0.81 8.53 -2.58
C VAL A 110 0.26 9.51 -1.53
N PRO A 111 1.11 10.25 -0.79
CA PRO A 111 0.62 11.22 0.16
C PRO A 111 -0.05 12.39 -0.57
N ALA A 112 -1.20 12.82 -0.06
CA ALA A 112 -1.92 14.00 -0.53
C ALA A 112 -2.55 14.76 0.64
N ARG A 113 -2.61 16.08 0.51
CA ARG A 113 -3.33 16.95 1.44
C ARG A 113 -4.80 17.02 1.03
N TYR A 114 -5.66 17.16 2.03
CA TYR A 114 -7.10 17.38 1.87
C TYR A 114 -7.80 16.24 1.09
N ILE A 115 -7.44 15.00 1.38
CA ILE A 115 -8.19 13.82 0.93
C ILE A 115 -9.62 13.85 1.50
N HIS A 116 -10.59 13.29 0.78
CA HIS A 116 -12.03 13.40 1.05
C HIS A 116 -12.57 14.85 1.08
N SER A 117 -11.90 15.78 0.39
CA SER A 117 -12.42 17.12 0.15
C SER A 117 -12.64 17.37 -1.35
N HIS A 118 -13.16 18.53 -1.71
CA HIS A 118 -13.38 18.91 -3.11
C HIS A 118 -12.09 19.02 -3.93
N ILE A 119 -10.95 19.30 -3.28
CA ILE A 119 -9.66 19.50 -3.94
C ILE A 119 -8.59 18.82 -3.10
N SER A 120 -7.84 17.91 -3.71
CA SER A 120 -6.67 17.28 -3.09
C SER A 120 -5.38 17.72 -3.79
N LEU A 121 -4.29 17.82 -3.02
CA LEU A 121 -2.99 18.26 -3.51
C LEU A 121 -1.94 17.18 -3.22
N LEU A 122 -1.22 16.76 -4.25
CA LEU A 122 -0.10 15.82 -4.14
C LEU A 122 1.17 16.42 -4.73
N GLN A 123 2.32 15.82 -4.40
CA GLN A 123 3.58 16.13 -5.06
C GLN A 123 3.81 15.18 -6.24
N TRP A 124 4.05 15.73 -7.43
CA TRP A 124 4.25 14.94 -8.65
C TRP A 124 5.43 13.96 -8.55
N ALA A 125 6.49 14.36 -7.84
CA ALA A 125 7.64 13.50 -7.59
C ALA A 125 7.29 12.25 -6.76
N ASP A 126 6.36 12.36 -5.80
CA ASP A 126 5.93 11.21 -4.99
C ASP A 126 5.15 10.22 -5.84
N TYR A 127 4.25 10.71 -6.71
CA TYR A 127 3.52 9.88 -7.68
C TYR A 127 4.48 9.11 -8.60
N ARG A 128 5.46 9.80 -9.18
CA ARG A 128 6.47 9.15 -10.05
C ARG A 128 7.31 8.12 -9.29
N THR A 129 7.66 8.41 -8.04
CA THR A 129 8.39 7.49 -7.18
C THR A 129 7.55 6.25 -6.87
N ALA A 130 6.26 6.41 -6.56
CA ALA A 130 5.33 5.30 -6.35
C ALA A 130 5.18 4.43 -7.60
N ALA A 131 4.96 5.04 -8.77
CA ALA A 131 4.83 4.31 -10.03
C ALA A 131 6.12 3.52 -10.36
N LYS A 132 7.29 4.13 -10.15
CA LYS A 132 8.57 3.45 -10.34
C LYS A 132 8.77 2.32 -9.34
N LEU A 133 8.45 2.53 -8.05
CA LEU A 133 8.54 1.49 -7.03
C LEU A 133 7.67 0.29 -7.39
N VAL A 134 6.40 0.51 -7.74
CA VAL A 134 5.48 -0.56 -8.15
C VAL A 134 6.00 -1.32 -9.37
N LEU A 135 6.52 -0.62 -10.38
CA LEU A 135 7.14 -1.26 -11.55
C LEU A 135 8.32 -2.15 -11.14
N GLU A 136 9.24 -1.65 -10.32
CA GLU A 136 10.42 -2.41 -9.88
C GLU A 136 10.04 -3.61 -9.00
N LEU A 137 8.97 -3.51 -8.21
CA LEU A 137 8.41 -4.64 -7.46
C LEU A 137 7.88 -5.71 -8.40
N VAL A 138 7.00 -5.33 -9.34
CA VAL A 138 6.39 -6.27 -10.29
C VAL A 138 7.45 -6.99 -11.12
N LEU A 139 8.49 -6.30 -11.57
CA LEU A 139 9.61 -6.90 -12.31
C LEU A 139 10.42 -7.93 -11.50
N ARG A 140 10.28 -7.95 -10.17
CA ARG A 140 11.02 -8.83 -9.24
C ARG A 140 10.13 -9.82 -8.49
N LEU A 141 8.84 -9.87 -8.83
CA LEU A 141 7.89 -10.84 -8.28
C LEU A 141 7.86 -12.10 -9.16
N ASP A 142 8.83 -12.99 -8.94
CA ASP A 142 8.80 -14.35 -9.47
C ASP A 142 8.09 -15.32 -8.51
N ALA A 143 7.87 -16.56 -8.96
CA ALA A 143 7.16 -17.58 -8.19
C ALA A 143 7.84 -17.92 -6.86
N ASP A 144 9.18 -17.97 -6.83
CA ASP A 144 9.94 -18.27 -5.61
C ASP A 144 9.84 -17.14 -4.60
N ARG A 145 9.91 -15.90 -5.07
CA ARG A 145 9.74 -14.70 -4.25
C ARG A 145 8.34 -14.66 -3.65
N VAL A 146 7.30 -14.88 -4.45
CA VAL A 146 5.91 -14.91 -3.98
C VAL A 146 5.71 -16.00 -2.94
N ALA A 147 6.17 -17.22 -3.20
CA ALA A 147 6.10 -18.33 -2.26
C ALA A 147 6.83 -18.03 -0.94
N SER A 148 7.93 -17.27 -0.98
CA SER A 148 8.69 -16.90 0.22
C SER A 148 7.89 -16.05 1.24
N PHE A 149 6.81 -15.38 0.82
CA PHE A 149 6.00 -14.55 1.72
C PHE A 149 5.12 -15.36 2.67
N THR A 150 4.91 -16.65 2.37
CA THR A 150 4.01 -17.56 3.11
C THR A 150 4.70 -18.84 3.60
N ARG A 151 5.99 -19.04 3.34
CA ARG A 151 6.76 -20.18 3.87
C ARG A 151 7.07 -20.01 5.37
N PHE A 152 6.24 -20.52 6.26
CA PHE A 152 6.53 -20.50 7.69
C PHE A 152 7.45 -21.67 8.04
N ASP A 153 8.53 -21.40 8.77
CA ASP A 153 9.37 -22.47 9.33
C ASP A 153 8.54 -23.15 10.42
N THR A 154 8.25 -24.44 10.23
CA THR A 154 7.61 -25.31 11.23
C THR A 154 8.61 -25.89 12.20
#